data_AF-A0A1Q5J8V9-F1
#
_entry.id   AF-A0A1Q5J8V9-F1
#
_cell.length_a   1.000
_cell.length_b   1.000
_cell.length_c   1.000
_cell.angle_alpha   90.00
_cell.angle_beta   90.00
_cell.angle_gamma   90.00
#
_symmetry.space_group_name_H-M   'P 1'
#
loop_
_entity.id
_entity.type
_entity.pdbx_description
1 polymer ?
#
loop_
_entity_poly.entity_id
_entity_poly.type
_entity_poly.pdbx_seq_one_letter_code
_entity_poly.pdbx_strand_id
1 'polypeptide(L)'
;MAETVLTNTGLDSFLDGAPERRDPVFVRAAEAVLGLLALRGADRGSGVPEPTPALVRQLLVEDLPTFVYAAPGELDVYPAVLRELAGRFDGELPERVAAVVSEAGPDFERAMTDPGNLTWQRWYASLLRACGADLGDPEDVRRRLTALDGAPLPDGVHRADLMGRTALADVLLAEALTRAYVRDAEKPPAAGPLLTDHDVATGIGRVAAALQDRWTAAGLTEQLAGPYAQFAPGPDAFPHLVLADALLDEHLDHYGDIGVPAPPPPAIEAGPVEEDADTLIAAVEELAEEEFEPYGGEAPHLLYVVYRRGCAPESVARKAAEYEDWSVDPDLEDVAVPVPAEAPEEYALPPLPELVRLLGTAGATEADRAGLEEPARELAGVIDRLAATGLVFRAGDAFGLTPRGAGVVRYLLGVRGIAAPRAADARGWAAPELVAAAAGWPRPVAARVLADWLHARGGTPDAWSQLLAALGTVHAGGSDAAAVRGLFAALDTTTAPPEALRGALRDPVIGAYAHQALRLRGEPSDLVQVGTSARALYVLDALPAKKGPLEARRTAFDTAAAAWPGGSAALVRAMTEADHHETERVLGPLGLVPS
;
A
#
# COMPACT_ATOMS: atom_id res chain seq x y z
N MET A 1 -45.36 -6.94 10.51
CA MET A 1 -44.66 -5.91 11.30
C MET A 1 -43.28 -6.46 11.57
N ALA A 2 -42.25 -5.90 10.95
CA ALA A 2 -40.88 -6.34 11.18
C ALA A 2 -40.46 -5.89 12.59
N GLU A 3 -40.00 -6.81 13.41
CA GLU A 3 -39.47 -6.54 14.75
C GLU A 3 -38.28 -5.57 14.60
N THR A 4 -38.29 -4.47 15.34
CA THR A 4 -37.22 -3.46 15.28
C THR A 4 -35.96 -4.04 15.93
N VAL A 5 -34.87 -4.15 15.17
CA VAL A 5 -33.63 -4.82 15.61
C VAL A 5 -32.88 -3.98 16.65
N LEU A 6 -32.92 -2.66 16.53
CA LEU A 6 -32.44 -1.73 17.56
C LEU A 6 -33.62 -1.01 18.19
N THR A 7 -33.77 -1.13 19.51
CA THR A 7 -34.83 -0.42 20.22
C THR A 7 -34.41 1.01 20.57
N ASN A 8 -35.37 1.90 20.82
CA ASN A 8 -35.12 3.23 21.39
C ASN A 8 -34.15 4.13 20.58
N THR A 9 -34.13 3.98 19.26
CA THR A 9 -33.40 4.86 18.33
C THR A 9 -34.12 6.20 18.08
N GLY A 10 -35.40 6.31 18.46
CA GLY A 10 -36.20 7.50 18.23
C GLY A 10 -36.84 7.58 16.83
N LEU A 11 -36.71 6.53 16.00
CA LEU A 11 -37.17 6.52 14.61
C LEU A 11 -38.64 6.91 14.46
N ASP A 12 -39.54 6.32 15.25
CA ASP A 12 -40.98 6.61 15.17
C ASP A 12 -41.28 8.08 15.47
N SER A 13 -40.61 8.66 16.47
CA SER A 13 -40.74 10.07 16.86
C SER A 13 -40.17 11.02 15.80
N PHE A 14 -39.05 10.63 15.18
CA PHE A 14 -38.42 11.38 14.11
C PHE A 14 -39.29 11.43 12.85
N LEU A 15 -39.90 10.30 12.48
CA LEU A 15 -40.80 10.21 11.34
C LEU A 15 -42.17 10.84 11.62
N ASP A 16 -42.57 10.96 12.89
CA ASP A 16 -43.83 11.61 13.25
C ASP A 16 -43.76 13.11 12.92
N GLY A 17 -44.67 13.56 12.06
CA GLY A 17 -44.71 14.93 11.53
C GLY A 17 -43.89 15.18 10.26
N ALA A 18 -43.07 14.24 9.78
CA ALA A 18 -42.31 14.40 8.53
C ALA A 18 -43.21 14.15 7.29
N PRO A 19 -43.31 15.09 6.32
CA PRO A 19 -44.08 14.87 5.10
C PRO A 19 -43.58 13.67 4.26
N GLU A 20 -42.30 13.34 4.39
CA GLU A 20 -41.59 12.26 3.72
C GLU A 20 -41.80 10.89 4.38
N ARG A 21 -42.60 10.78 5.47
CA ARG A 21 -42.89 9.49 6.15
C ARG A 21 -43.48 8.42 5.23
N ARG A 22 -44.03 8.82 4.08
CA ARG A 22 -44.57 7.91 3.06
C ARG A 22 -43.55 7.48 2.01
N ASP A 23 -42.37 8.10 1.97
CA ASP A 23 -41.28 7.72 1.08
C ASP A 23 -40.46 6.59 1.72
N PRO A 24 -40.48 5.37 1.16
CA PRO A 24 -39.72 4.24 1.69
C PRO A 24 -38.21 4.49 1.71
N VAL A 25 -37.68 5.30 0.78
CA VAL A 25 -36.25 5.62 0.72
C VAL A 25 -35.86 6.49 1.90
N PHE A 26 -36.65 7.52 2.21
CA PHE A 26 -36.44 8.38 3.37
C PHE A 26 -36.53 7.60 4.68
N VAL A 27 -37.52 6.71 4.82
CA VAL A 27 -37.68 5.88 6.03
C VAL A 27 -36.47 4.98 6.25
N ARG A 28 -35.97 4.31 5.21
CA ARG A 28 -34.76 3.47 5.31
C ARG A 28 -33.52 4.29 5.64
N ALA A 29 -33.35 5.46 5.01
CA ALA A 29 -32.23 6.35 5.30
C ALA A 29 -32.28 6.87 6.76
N ALA A 30 -33.46 7.27 7.24
CA ALA A 30 -33.68 7.67 8.63
C ALA A 30 -33.34 6.55 9.61
N GLU A 31 -33.78 5.33 9.33
CA GLU A 31 -33.44 4.17 10.15
C GLU A 31 -31.93 3.94 10.25
N ALA A 32 -31.22 3.95 9.11
CA ALA A 32 -29.78 3.75 9.07
C ALA A 32 -29.01 4.87 9.80
N VAL A 33 -29.34 6.14 9.54
CA VAL A 33 -28.70 7.30 10.16
C VAL A 33 -28.89 7.30 11.68
N LEU A 34 -30.12 7.14 12.16
CA LEU A 34 -30.41 7.15 13.60
C LEU A 34 -29.78 5.93 14.29
N GLY A 35 -29.86 4.75 13.66
CA GLY A 35 -29.27 3.52 14.19
C GLY A 35 -27.76 3.62 14.34
N LEU A 36 -27.04 4.04 13.29
CA LEU A 36 -25.58 4.16 13.30
C LEU A 36 -25.09 5.25 14.27
N LEU A 37 -25.74 6.42 14.31
CA LEU A 37 -25.41 7.45 15.30
C LEU A 37 -25.56 6.93 16.74
N ALA A 38 -26.65 6.20 17.01
CA ALA A 38 -26.89 5.62 18.32
C ALA A 38 -25.86 4.53 18.69
N LEU A 39 -25.47 3.68 17.74
CA LEU A 39 -24.40 2.69 17.93
C LEU A 39 -23.06 3.38 18.27
N ARG A 40 -22.73 4.46 17.54
CA ARG A 40 -21.54 5.30 17.76
C ARG A 40 -21.60 6.18 19.02
N GLY A 41 -22.69 6.11 19.79
CA GLY A 41 -22.80 6.72 21.11
C GLY A 41 -23.27 8.17 21.11
N ALA A 42 -23.99 8.59 20.08
CA ALA A 42 -24.76 9.84 20.12
C ALA A 42 -25.67 9.85 21.36
N ASP A 43 -25.77 11.01 22.02
CA ASP A 43 -26.68 11.18 23.15
C ASP A 43 -28.13 11.05 22.67
N ARG A 44 -28.94 10.31 23.41
CA ARG A 44 -30.36 10.04 23.12
C ARG A 44 -31.29 10.65 24.17
N GLY A 45 -30.80 11.54 25.03
CA GLY A 45 -31.57 12.16 26.11
C GLY A 45 -32.81 12.92 25.65
N SER A 46 -32.82 13.44 24.42
CA SER A 46 -33.97 14.13 23.79
C SER A 46 -34.96 13.19 23.10
N GLY A 47 -34.71 11.88 23.11
CA GLY A 47 -35.52 10.87 22.43
C GLY A 47 -35.08 10.52 21.00
N VAL A 48 -34.11 11.23 20.43
CA VAL A 48 -33.41 10.93 19.16
C VAL A 48 -31.90 11.14 19.34
N PRO A 49 -31.03 10.47 18.56
CA PRO A 49 -29.57 10.64 18.68
C PRO A 49 -29.11 12.04 18.24
N GLU A 50 -28.33 12.73 19.06
CA GLU A 50 -27.77 14.05 18.74
C GLU A 50 -26.63 13.96 17.69
N PRO A 51 -26.79 14.58 16.50
CA PRO A 51 -25.83 14.47 15.41
C PRO A 51 -24.66 15.45 15.56
N THR A 52 -23.72 15.17 16.46
CA THR A 52 -22.55 16.06 16.62
C THR A 52 -21.70 16.12 15.33
N PRO A 53 -21.02 17.25 15.03
CA PRO A 53 -20.17 17.39 13.84
C PRO A 53 -19.19 16.25 13.58
N ALA A 54 -18.55 15.71 14.62
CA ALA A 54 -17.61 14.60 14.50
C ALA A 54 -18.32 13.30 14.10
N LEU A 55 -19.45 12.98 14.74
CA LEU A 55 -20.27 11.80 14.41
C LEU A 55 -20.87 11.90 13.01
N VAL A 56 -21.29 13.10 12.58
CA VAL A 56 -21.79 13.34 11.22
C VAL A 56 -20.72 13.04 10.17
N ARG A 57 -19.48 13.51 10.40
CA ARG A 57 -18.35 13.24 9.48
C ARG A 57 -18.02 11.75 9.42
N GLN A 58 -17.92 11.09 10.58
CA GLN A 58 -17.69 9.65 10.67
C GLN A 58 -18.81 8.86 9.97
N LEU A 59 -20.07 9.21 10.21
CA LEU A 59 -21.22 8.53 9.61
C LEU A 59 -21.18 8.61 8.08
N LEU A 60 -20.94 9.81 7.54
CA LEU A 60 -20.91 10.05 6.10
C LEU A 60 -19.71 9.40 5.42
N VAL A 61 -18.51 9.49 5.99
CA VAL A 61 -17.29 9.07 5.30
C VAL A 61 -16.93 7.60 5.57
N GLU A 62 -17.38 7.03 6.69
CA GLU A 62 -16.98 5.67 7.12
C GLU A 62 -18.18 4.72 7.23
N ASP A 63 -19.16 5.03 8.06
CA ASP A 63 -20.19 4.05 8.44
C ASP A 63 -21.20 3.76 7.31
N LEU A 64 -21.77 4.81 6.69
CA LEU A 64 -22.74 4.61 5.59
C LEU A 64 -22.11 3.90 4.38
N PRO A 65 -20.89 4.27 3.91
CA PRO A 65 -20.18 3.53 2.87
C PRO A 65 -19.87 2.08 3.25
N THR A 66 -19.74 1.76 4.53
CA THR A 66 -19.43 0.38 4.97
C THR A 66 -20.68 -0.50 5.00
N PHE A 67 -21.79 0.00 5.53
CA PHE A 67 -22.94 -0.84 5.92
C PHE A 67 -24.17 -0.72 5.01
N VAL A 68 -24.30 0.36 4.26
CA VAL A 68 -25.57 0.71 3.60
C VAL A 68 -25.46 0.63 2.09
N TYR A 69 -26.46 0.02 1.46
CA TYR A 69 -26.66 0.13 0.03
C TYR A 69 -27.64 1.26 -0.29
N ALA A 70 -27.22 2.19 -1.15
CA ALA A 70 -28.06 3.25 -1.69
C ALA A 70 -27.77 3.40 -3.19
N ALA A 71 -28.82 3.55 -4.00
CA ALA A 71 -28.63 3.86 -5.42
C ALA A 71 -28.10 5.29 -5.59
N PRO A 72 -27.36 5.61 -6.67
CA PRO A 72 -26.80 6.96 -6.88
C PRO A 72 -27.83 8.09 -6.78
N GLY A 73 -29.06 7.88 -7.28
CA GLY A 73 -30.16 8.85 -7.19
C GLY A 73 -30.82 8.97 -5.80
N GLU A 74 -30.42 8.14 -4.84
CA GLU A 74 -30.95 8.11 -3.46
C GLU A 74 -29.94 8.70 -2.45
N LEU A 75 -28.73 9.07 -2.87
CA LEU A 75 -27.64 9.50 -1.97
C LEU A 75 -27.97 10.77 -1.19
N ASP A 76 -28.59 11.77 -1.84
CA ASP A 76 -28.93 13.06 -1.22
C ASP A 76 -29.89 12.95 -0.02
N VAL A 77 -30.60 11.82 0.10
CA VAL A 77 -31.56 11.56 1.17
C VAL A 77 -30.85 11.44 2.53
N TYR A 78 -29.63 10.88 2.60
CA TYR A 78 -28.91 10.70 3.86
C TYR A 78 -28.44 12.05 4.46
N PRO A 79 -27.79 12.95 3.70
CA PRO A 79 -27.59 14.34 4.09
C PRO A 79 -28.87 15.08 4.49
N ALA A 80 -29.99 14.84 3.79
CA ALA A 80 -31.26 15.48 4.11
C ALA A 80 -31.78 15.04 5.50
N VAL A 81 -31.78 13.74 5.78
CA VAL A 81 -32.12 13.19 7.10
C VAL A 81 -31.28 13.81 8.21
N LEU A 82 -29.96 13.98 8.00
CA LEU A 82 -29.08 14.61 8.99
C LEU A 82 -29.43 16.07 9.28
N ARG A 83 -29.80 16.84 8.25
CA ARG A 83 -30.25 18.24 8.42
C ARG A 83 -31.58 18.31 9.17
N GLU A 84 -32.53 17.45 8.82
CA GLU A 84 -33.83 17.35 9.51
C GLU A 84 -33.66 16.91 10.97
N LEU A 85 -32.76 15.95 11.23
CA LEU A 85 -32.42 15.50 12.58
C LEU A 85 -31.80 16.64 13.40
N ALA A 86 -30.84 17.36 12.83
CA ALA A 86 -30.21 18.50 13.51
C ALA A 86 -31.23 19.61 13.81
N GLY A 87 -32.20 19.85 12.93
CA GLY A 87 -33.29 20.82 13.13
C GLY A 87 -34.23 20.51 14.30
N ARG A 88 -34.15 19.32 14.89
CA ARG A 88 -34.87 18.96 16.14
C ARG A 88 -34.20 19.52 17.39
N PHE A 89 -32.99 20.05 17.27
CA PHE A 89 -32.20 20.58 18.39
C PHE A 89 -32.08 22.11 18.29
N ASP A 90 -32.05 22.77 19.45
CA ASP A 90 -31.92 24.21 19.55
C ASP A 90 -30.44 24.68 19.43
N GLY A 91 -30.26 25.98 19.23
CA GLY A 91 -28.93 26.61 19.21
C GLY A 91 -28.24 26.51 17.85
N GLU A 92 -26.90 26.46 17.85
CA GLU A 92 -26.08 26.49 16.63
C GLU A 92 -25.82 25.10 16.01
N LEU A 93 -26.42 24.03 16.56
CA LEU A 93 -26.22 22.67 16.06
C LEU A 93 -26.69 22.50 14.60
N PRO A 94 -27.87 22.99 14.19
CA PRO A 94 -28.31 22.93 12.79
C PRO A 94 -27.31 23.56 11.82
N GLU A 95 -26.79 24.76 12.10
CA GLU A 95 -25.81 25.40 11.20
C GLU A 95 -24.49 24.64 11.15
N ARG A 96 -24.02 24.13 12.29
CA ARG A 96 -22.77 23.35 12.36
C ARG A 96 -22.87 22.02 11.63
N VAL A 97 -23.99 21.30 11.77
CA VAL A 97 -24.22 20.06 11.02
C VAL A 97 -24.35 20.34 9.54
N ALA A 98 -25.08 21.40 9.15
CA ALA A 98 -25.20 21.80 7.74
C ALA A 98 -23.83 22.12 7.12
N ALA A 99 -22.93 22.77 7.86
CA ALA A 99 -21.57 23.04 7.42
C ALA A 99 -20.78 21.75 7.18
N VAL A 100 -20.79 20.80 8.12
CA VAL A 100 -20.10 19.50 7.96
C VAL A 100 -20.68 18.70 6.80
N VAL A 101 -22.01 18.65 6.66
CA VAL A 101 -22.66 17.96 5.55
C VAL A 101 -22.26 18.59 4.21
N SER A 102 -22.14 19.91 4.14
CA SER A 102 -21.67 20.59 2.93
C SER A 102 -20.20 20.33 2.63
N GLU A 103 -19.35 20.25 3.66
CA GLU A 103 -17.92 19.96 3.53
C GLU A 103 -17.67 18.51 3.09
N ALA A 104 -18.34 17.56 3.76
CA ALA A 104 -18.15 16.13 3.55
C ALA A 104 -18.95 15.56 2.37
N GLY A 105 -19.88 16.32 1.79
CA GLY A 105 -20.74 15.86 0.69
C GLY A 105 -19.99 15.22 -0.49
N PRO A 106 -18.95 15.88 -1.06
CA PRO A 106 -18.16 15.29 -2.15
C PRO A 106 -17.40 14.01 -1.76
N ASP A 107 -16.96 13.90 -0.51
CA ASP A 107 -16.27 12.71 -0.02
C ASP A 107 -17.26 11.57 0.28
N PHE A 108 -18.45 11.88 0.77
CA PHE A 108 -19.55 10.92 0.94
C PHE A 108 -19.98 10.30 -0.39
N GLU A 109 -20.25 11.14 -1.40
CA GLU A 109 -20.64 10.65 -2.73
C GLU A 109 -19.55 9.76 -3.33
N ARG A 110 -18.28 10.17 -3.21
CA ARG A 110 -17.13 9.37 -3.63
C ARG A 110 -17.07 8.06 -2.88
N ALA A 111 -17.15 8.06 -1.55
CA ALA A 111 -17.04 6.85 -0.74
C ALA A 111 -18.19 5.85 -1.00
N MET A 112 -19.41 6.35 -1.22
CA MET A 112 -20.57 5.51 -1.53
C MET A 112 -20.48 4.85 -2.90
N THR A 113 -19.84 5.51 -3.86
CA THR A 113 -19.72 5.05 -5.26
C THR A 113 -18.41 4.34 -5.56
N ASP A 114 -17.42 4.40 -4.67
CA ASP A 114 -16.13 3.74 -4.80
C ASP A 114 -16.29 2.20 -4.74
N PRO A 115 -15.94 1.47 -5.81
CA PRO A 115 -15.87 0.01 -5.79
C PRO A 115 -14.93 -0.53 -4.70
N GLY A 116 -13.94 0.29 -4.29
CA GLY A 116 -13.03 0.07 -3.18
C GLY A 116 -13.70 0.00 -1.80
N ASN A 117 -14.98 0.35 -1.65
CA ASN A 117 -15.71 0.24 -0.38
C ASN A 117 -16.79 -0.85 -0.40
N LEU A 118 -16.89 -1.65 -1.47
CA LEU A 118 -17.93 -2.67 -1.59
C LEU A 118 -17.70 -3.86 -0.65
N THR A 119 -18.78 -4.26 0.02
CA THR A 119 -18.92 -5.54 0.72
C THR A 119 -19.80 -6.48 -0.10
N TRP A 120 -19.81 -7.78 0.23
CA TRP A 120 -20.68 -8.76 -0.45
C TRP A 120 -22.16 -8.34 -0.41
N GLN A 121 -22.65 -7.90 0.74
CA GLN A 121 -24.03 -7.49 0.96
C GLN A 121 -24.38 -6.27 0.09
N ARG A 122 -23.51 -5.24 0.05
CA ARG A 122 -23.72 -4.04 -0.78
C ARG A 122 -23.67 -4.37 -2.28
N TRP A 123 -22.75 -5.23 -2.69
CA TRP A 123 -22.62 -5.66 -4.08
C TRP A 123 -23.86 -6.43 -4.56
N TYR A 124 -24.29 -7.46 -3.84
CA TYR A 124 -25.47 -8.24 -4.23
C TYR A 124 -26.76 -7.43 -4.13
N ALA A 125 -26.90 -6.52 -3.16
CA ALA A 125 -28.03 -5.58 -3.12
C ALA A 125 -28.07 -4.70 -4.39
N SER A 126 -26.90 -4.26 -4.88
CA SER A 126 -26.81 -3.49 -6.13
C SER A 126 -27.24 -4.28 -7.36
N LEU A 127 -26.82 -5.55 -7.47
CA LEU A 127 -27.21 -6.44 -8.56
C LEU A 127 -28.70 -6.78 -8.52
N LEU A 128 -29.22 -7.10 -7.32
CA LEU A 128 -30.63 -7.34 -7.10
C LEU A 128 -31.46 -6.13 -7.51
N ARG A 129 -31.04 -4.91 -7.14
CA ARG A 129 -31.70 -3.67 -7.56
C ARG A 129 -31.67 -3.50 -9.08
N ALA A 130 -30.52 -3.75 -9.72
CA ALA A 130 -30.35 -3.63 -11.16
C ALA A 130 -31.25 -4.59 -11.94
N CYS A 131 -31.51 -5.79 -11.41
CA CYS A 131 -32.46 -6.74 -11.99
C CYS A 131 -33.93 -6.47 -11.65
N GLY A 132 -34.22 -5.40 -10.90
CA GLY A 132 -35.57 -4.97 -10.52
C GLY A 132 -36.16 -5.74 -9.35
N ALA A 133 -35.33 -6.24 -8.43
CA ALA A 133 -35.79 -6.83 -7.17
C ALA A 133 -36.42 -5.78 -6.24
N ASP A 134 -37.46 -6.19 -5.52
CA ASP A 134 -37.88 -5.52 -4.30
C ASP A 134 -36.98 -5.96 -3.14
N LEU A 135 -36.03 -5.10 -2.75
CA LEU A 135 -35.07 -5.38 -1.68
C LEU A 135 -35.73 -5.51 -0.30
N GLY A 136 -36.99 -5.08 -0.13
CA GLY A 136 -37.75 -5.26 1.09
C GLY A 136 -38.51 -6.59 1.17
N ASP A 137 -38.60 -7.34 0.06
CA ASP A 137 -39.27 -8.63 0.00
C ASP A 137 -38.25 -9.79 0.00
N PRO A 138 -38.06 -10.49 1.14
CA PRO A 138 -37.07 -11.59 1.23
C PRO A 138 -37.36 -12.72 0.25
N GLU A 139 -38.62 -12.92 -0.15
CA GLU A 139 -39.01 -13.93 -1.13
C GLU A 139 -38.59 -13.54 -2.56
N ASP A 140 -38.70 -12.26 -2.91
CA ASP A 140 -38.21 -11.74 -4.19
C ASP A 140 -36.68 -11.74 -4.26
N VAL A 141 -36.02 -11.31 -3.17
CA VAL A 141 -34.56 -11.38 -3.02
C VAL A 141 -34.06 -12.80 -3.26
N ARG A 142 -34.60 -13.79 -2.53
CA ARG A 142 -34.21 -15.20 -2.67
C ARG A 142 -34.43 -15.74 -4.08
N ARG A 143 -35.57 -15.44 -4.70
CA ARG A 143 -35.90 -15.88 -6.07
C ARG A 143 -34.93 -15.34 -7.11
N ARG A 144 -34.45 -14.10 -6.92
CA ARG A 144 -33.58 -13.42 -7.88
C ARG A 144 -32.10 -13.69 -7.66
N LEU A 145 -31.68 -14.01 -6.44
CA LEU A 145 -30.30 -14.40 -6.13
C LEU A 145 -29.82 -15.56 -7.02
N THR A 146 -30.64 -16.59 -7.27
CA THR A 146 -30.26 -17.72 -8.14
C THR A 146 -29.79 -17.28 -9.52
N ALA A 147 -30.33 -16.18 -10.06
CA ALA A 147 -30.00 -15.67 -11.38
C ALA A 147 -28.69 -14.85 -11.42
N LEU A 148 -28.06 -14.61 -10.26
CA LEU A 148 -26.83 -13.84 -10.12
C LEU A 148 -25.57 -14.71 -10.02
N ASP A 149 -25.69 -16.01 -10.22
CA ASP A 149 -24.53 -16.90 -10.28
C ASP A 149 -23.54 -16.46 -11.37
N GLY A 150 -22.26 -16.34 -10.99
CA GLY A 150 -21.20 -15.86 -11.88
C GLY A 150 -21.29 -14.38 -12.27
N ALA A 151 -22.04 -13.54 -11.54
CA ALA A 151 -22.07 -12.10 -11.81
C ALA A 151 -20.65 -11.48 -11.73
N PRO A 152 -20.23 -10.69 -12.73
CA PRO A 152 -18.89 -10.13 -12.79
C PRO A 152 -18.71 -9.04 -11.73
N LEU A 153 -17.53 -8.99 -11.09
CA LEU A 153 -17.18 -7.90 -10.18
C LEU A 153 -16.90 -6.60 -10.96
N PRO A 154 -17.00 -5.42 -10.31
CA PRO A 154 -16.53 -4.17 -10.89
C PRO A 154 -15.06 -4.23 -11.28
N ASP A 155 -14.69 -3.47 -12.31
CA ASP A 155 -13.31 -3.40 -12.80
C ASP A 155 -12.33 -3.05 -11.66
N GLY A 156 -11.25 -3.83 -11.55
CA GLY A 156 -10.20 -3.62 -10.56
C GLY A 156 -10.53 -4.09 -9.16
N VAL A 157 -11.69 -4.73 -8.94
CA VAL A 157 -12.09 -5.31 -7.66
C VAL A 157 -12.01 -6.83 -7.71
N HIS A 158 -11.37 -7.42 -6.71
CA HIS A 158 -11.19 -8.87 -6.57
C HIS A 158 -12.13 -9.45 -5.51
N ARG A 159 -12.34 -10.78 -5.52
CA ARG A 159 -13.22 -11.44 -4.56
C ARG A 159 -12.62 -11.37 -3.15
N ALA A 160 -11.29 -11.47 -3.04
CA ALA A 160 -10.59 -11.30 -1.76
C ALA A 160 -10.80 -9.90 -1.17
N ASP A 161 -10.90 -8.85 -2.00
CA ASP A 161 -11.18 -7.49 -1.53
C ASP A 161 -12.56 -7.39 -0.87
N LEU A 162 -13.60 -7.93 -1.53
CA LEU A 162 -14.96 -7.95 -0.99
C LEU A 162 -15.03 -8.78 0.27
N MET A 163 -14.37 -9.95 0.30
CA MET A 163 -14.30 -10.79 1.49
C MET A 163 -13.65 -10.04 2.66
N GLY A 164 -12.48 -9.43 2.45
CA GLY A 164 -11.75 -8.72 3.50
C GLY A 164 -12.55 -7.54 4.07
N ARG A 165 -13.20 -6.75 3.20
CA ARG A 165 -14.05 -5.63 3.61
C ARG A 165 -15.33 -6.09 4.31
N THR A 166 -15.91 -7.20 3.87
CA THR A 166 -17.08 -7.79 4.52
C THR A 166 -16.72 -8.27 5.93
N ALA A 167 -15.61 -8.99 6.08
CA ALA A 167 -15.12 -9.44 7.39
C ALA A 167 -14.82 -8.25 8.32
N LEU A 168 -14.19 -7.19 7.81
CA LEU A 168 -13.95 -5.97 8.58
C LEU A 168 -15.26 -5.28 8.98
N ALA A 169 -16.21 -5.16 8.07
CA ALA A 169 -17.54 -4.60 8.37
C ALA A 169 -18.25 -5.40 9.47
N ASP A 170 -18.23 -6.73 9.39
CA ASP A 170 -18.82 -7.61 10.40
C ASP A 170 -18.20 -7.38 11.79
N VAL A 171 -16.87 -7.28 11.86
CA VAL A 171 -16.14 -6.99 13.10
C VAL A 171 -16.50 -5.60 13.65
N LEU A 172 -16.49 -4.57 12.80
CA LEU A 172 -16.80 -3.20 13.20
C LEU A 172 -18.24 -3.07 13.72
N LEU A 173 -19.20 -3.74 13.09
CA LEU A 173 -20.60 -3.73 13.52
C LEU A 173 -20.80 -4.51 14.81
N ALA A 174 -20.20 -5.71 14.94
CA ALA A 174 -20.25 -6.50 16.16
C ALA A 174 -19.61 -5.76 17.35
N GLU A 175 -18.50 -5.07 17.11
CA GLU A 175 -17.85 -4.22 18.12
C GLU A 175 -18.75 -3.04 18.51
N ALA A 176 -19.35 -2.34 17.53
CA ALA A 176 -20.24 -1.23 17.81
C ALA A 176 -21.47 -1.66 18.63
N LEU A 177 -22.07 -2.81 18.30
CA LEU A 177 -23.17 -3.41 19.07
C LEU A 177 -22.74 -3.77 20.49
N THR A 178 -21.58 -4.41 20.66
CA THR A 178 -21.06 -4.80 21.98
C THR A 178 -20.77 -3.56 22.83
N ARG A 179 -20.11 -2.54 22.28
CA ARG A 179 -19.84 -1.28 22.97
C ARG A 179 -21.14 -0.55 23.34
N ALA A 180 -22.13 -0.55 22.46
CA ALA A 180 -23.43 0.06 22.73
C ALA A 180 -24.15 -0.64 23.89
N TYR A 181 -24.14 -1.98 23.93
CA TYR A 181 -24.71 -2.75 25.03
C TYR A 181 -24.02 -2.45 26.36
N VAL A 182 -22.68 -2.51 26.40
CA VAL A 182 -21.90 -2.24 27.62
C VAL A 182 -22.16 -0.82 28.12
N ARG A 183 -22.12 0.17 27.23
CA ARG A 183 -22.38 1.59 27.58
C ARG A 183 -23.76 1.77 28.19
N ASP A 184 -24.80 1.21 27.57
CA ASP A 184 -26.17 1.37 28.03
C ASP A 184 -26.42 0.57 29.34
N ALA A 185 -25.69 -0.52 29.59
CA ALA A 185 -25.72 -1.24 30.86
C ALA A 185 -25.04 -0.47 32.00
N GLU A 186 -23.92 0.19 31.73
CA GLU A 186 -23.18 0.99 32.73
C GLU A 186 -23.89 2.31 33.05
N LYS A 187 -24.44 2.97 32.04
CA LYS A 187 -25.16 4.24 32.18
C LYS A 187 -26.46 4.19 31.39
N PRO A 188 -27.54 3.64 31.98
CA PRO A 188 -28.83 3.54 31.33
C PRO A 188 -29.35 4.89 30.84
N PRO A 189 -29.56 5.07 29.53
CA PRO A 189 -30.11 6.31 28.99
C PRO A 189 -31.62 6.39 29.31
N ALA A 190 -32.14 7.62 29.42
CA ALA A 190 -33.54 7.86 29.74
C ALA A 190 -34.51 7.24 28.71
N ALA A 191 -34.08 7.16 27.45
CA ALA A 191 -34.83 6.53 26.36
C ALA A 191 -34.88 4.98 26.46
N GLY A 192 -34.08 4.35 27.33
CA GLY A 192 -33.91 2.90 27.39
C GLY A 192 -32.76 2.38 26.51
N PRO A 193 -32.33 1.13 26.72
CA PRO A 193 -31.16 0.57 26.04
C PRO A 193 -31.42 0.37 24.55
N LEU A 194 -30.36 0.39 23.73
CA LEU A 194 -30.44 0.07 22.30
C LEU A 194 -30.64 -1.42 22.03
N LEU A 195 -30.05 -2.25 22.88
CA LEU A 195 -30.08 -3.71 22.83
C LEU A 195 -30.63 -4.25 24.14
N THR A 196 -31.53 -5.22 24.05
CA THR A 196 -32.05 -5.93 25.21
C THR A 196 -31.11 -7.08 25.61
N ASP A 197 -31.22 -7.55 26.85
CA ASP A 197 -30.51 -8.77 27.29
C ASP A 197 -30.88 -9.99 26.44
N HIS A 198 -32.10 -10.01 25.88
CA HIS A 198 -32.52 -11.06 24.95
C HIS A 198 -31.73 -10.99 23.63
N ASP A 199 -31.55 -9.80 23.07
CA ASP A 199 -30.79 -9.61 21.82
C ASP A 199 -29.35 -10.11 21.98
N VAL A 200 -28.70 -9.76 23.09
CA VAL A 200 -27.35 -10.26 23.41
C VAL A 200 -27.34 -11.78 23.62
N ALA A 201 -28.32 -12.32 24.34
CA ALA A 201 -28.43 -13.76 24.58
C ALA A 201 -28.70 -14.57 23.30
N THR A 202 -29.37 -13.99 22.30
CA THR A 202 -29.57 -14.63 20.99
C THR A 202 -28.33 -14.52 20.08
N GLY A 203 -27.42 -13.60 20.39
CA GLY A 203 -26.09 -13.48 19.80
C GLY A 203 -25.91 -12.21 18.96
N ILE A 204 -24.87 -11.43 19.26
CA ILE A 204 -24.54 -10.16 18.57
C ILE A 204 -24.44 -10.34 17.05
N GLY A 205 -23.89 -11.46 16.57
CA GLY A 205 -23.80 -11.75 15.13
C GLY A 205 -25.17 -11.83 14.43
N ARG A 206 -26.22 -12.31 15.11
CA ARG A 206 -27.58 -12.35 14.54
C ARG A 206 -28.18 -10.95 14.44
N VAL A 207 -27.94 -10.11 15.44
CA VAL A 207 -28.36 -8.70 15.43
C VAL A 207 -27.65 -7.94 14.31
N ALA A 208 -26.34 -8.15 14.15
CA ALA A 208 -25.55 -7.58 13.06
C ALA A 208 -26.10 -7.98 11.68
N ALA A 209 -26.35 -9.28 11.45
CA ALA A 209 -26.93 -9.79 10.21
C ALA A 209 -28.31 -9.16 9.92
N ALA A 210 -29.18 -9.05 10.94
CA ALA A 210 -30.49 -8.44 10.78
C ALA A 210 -30.41 -6.94 10.45
N LEU A 211 -29.42 -6.22 10.97
CA LEU A 211 -29.17 -4.82 10.61
C LEU A 211 -28.64 -4.69 9.18
N GLN A 212 -27.69 -5.53 8.78
CA GLN A 212 -27.18 -5.57 7.42
C GLN A 212 -28.29 -5.82 6.40
N ASP A 213 -29.20 -6.76 6.67
CA ASP A 213 -30.36 -7.03 5.82
C ASP A 213 -31.27 -5.80 5.67
N ARG A 214 -31.51 -5.06 6.75
CA ARG A 214 -32.34 -3.84 6.72
C ARG A 214 -31.67 -2.70 5.96
N TRP A 215 -30.35 -2.62 6.00
CA TRP A 215 -29.57 -1.59 5.32
C TRP A 215 -29.17 -1.95 3.89
N THR A 216 -29.34 -3.21 3.49
CA THR A 216 -29.00 -3.69 2.14
C THR A 216 -30.19 -4.35 1.44
N ALA A 217 -30.51 -5.60 1.78
CA ALA A 217 -31.67 -6.34 1.27
C ALA A 217 -32.16 -7.39 2.28
N ALA A 218 -33.48 -7.50 2.44
CA ALA A 218 -34.10 -8.38 3.41
C ALA A 218 -33.73 -9.85 3.16
N GLY A 219 -33.23 -10.54 4.20
CA GLY A 219 -32.87 -11.96 4.16
C GLY A 219 -31.56 -12.27 3.41
N LEU A 220 -30.86 -11.27 2.87
CA LEU A 220 -29.67 -11.48 2.05
C LEU A 220 -28.54 -12.16 2.83
N THR A 221 -28.32 -11.76 4.07
CA THR A 221 -27.24 -12.30 4.92
C THR A 221 -27.44 -13.78 5.20
N GLU A 222 -28.67 -14.21 5.48
CA GLU A 222 -29.00 -15.64 5.66
C GLU A 222 -28.79 -16.43 4.35
N GLN A 223 -29.16 -15.85 3.21
CA GLN A 223 -28.95 -16.50 1.91
C GLN A 223 -27.47 -16.67 1.59
N LEU A 224 -26.66 -15.63 1.83
CA LEU A 224 -25.20 -15.63 1.61
C LEU A 224 -24.45 -16.50 2.62
N ALA A 225 -24.95 -16.70 3.84
CA ALA A 225 -24.33 -17.62 4.80
C ALA A 225 -24.76 -19.09 4.61
N GLY A 226 -25.81 -19.34 3.82
CA GLY A 226 -26.42 -20.66 3.65
C GLY A 226 -26.44 -21.13 2.20
N PRO A 227 -27.61 -21.19 1.53
CA PRO A 227 -27.73 -21.78 0.19
C PRO A 227 -26.86 -21.16 -0.91
N TYR A 228 -26.40 -19.92 -0.70
CA TYR A 228 -25.56 -19.17 -1.65
C TYR A 228 -24.19 -18.82 -1.06
N ALA A 229 -23.64 -19.61 -0.14
CA ALA A 229 -22.31 -19.37 0.43
C ALA A 229 -21.20 -19.22 -0.62
N GLN A 230 -21.30 -19.90 -1.76
CA GLN A 230 -20.36 -19.75 -2.87
C GLN A 230 -20.35 -18.36 -3.52
N PHE A 231 -21.41 -17.56 -3.33
CA PHE A 231 -21.52 -16.20 -3.85
C PHE A 231 -20.76 -15.19 -3.00
N ALA A 232 -20.67 -15.43 -1.69
CA ALA A 232 -19.96 -14.62 -0.72
C ALA A 232 -19.03 -15.52 0.11
N PRO A 233 -17.98 -16.07 -0.53
CA PRO A 233 -17.08 -16.98 0.15
C PRO A 233 -16.43 -16.33 1.37
N GLY A 234 -16.30 -17.10 2.45
CA GLY A 234 -15.56 -16.71 3.64
C GLY A 234 -14.04 -16.85 3.47
N PRO A 235 -13.25 -16.51 4.50
CA PRO A 235 -11.79 -16.52 4.45
C PRO A 235 -11.18 -17.86 4.00
N ASP A 236 -11.76 -18.99 4.43
CA ASP A 236 -11.28 -20.35 4.11
C ASP A 236 -11.28 -20.66 2.60
N ALA A 237 -11.98 -19.89 1.78
CA ALA A 237 -12.00 -20.03 0.33
C ALA A 237 -10.88 -19.26 -0.38
N PHE A 238 -10.00 -18.59 0.37
CA PHE A 238 -8.89 -17.77 -0.14
C PHE A 238 -7.57 -18.24 0.51
N PRO A 239 -7.08 -19.44 0.20
CA PRO A 239 -5.87 -20.00 0.83
C PRO A 239 -4.64 -19.12 0.60
N HIS A 240 -4.58 -18.42 -0.54
CA HIS A 240 -3.47 -17.51 -0.87
C HIS A 240 -3.31 -16.32 0.07
N LEU A 241 -4.28 -16.05 0.95
CA LEU A 241 -4.13 -15.02 2.00
C LEU A 241 -2.99 -15.34 2.96
N VAL A 242 -2.68 -16.62 3.18
CA VAL A 242 -1.52 -17.03 3.98
C VAL A 242 -0.22 -16.55 3.33
N LEU A 243 -0.10 -16.68 2.01
CA LEU A 243 1.05 -16.13 1.28
C LEU A 243 1.07 -14.60 1.31
N ALA A 244 -0.10 -13.96 1.23
CA ALA A 244 -0.20 -12.51 1.35
C ALA A 244 0.27 -11.99 2.72
N ASP A 245 -0.02 -12.73 3.80
CA ASP A 245 0.49 -12.44 5.15
C ASP A 245 2.01 -12.59 5.22
N ALA A 246 2.56 -13.68 4.67
CA ALA A 246 4.01 -13.88 4.64
C ALA A 246 4.72 -12.76 3.85
N LEU A 247 4.16 -12.30 2.73
CA LEU A 247 4.70 -11.18 1.95
C LEU A 247 4.56 -9.83 2.67
N LEU A 248 3.53 -9.67 3.51
CA LEU A 248 3.38 -8.49 4.37
C LEU A 248 4.47 -8.47 5.45
N ASP A 249 4.76 -9.61 6.08
CA ASP A 249 5.82 -9.73 7.07
C ASP A 249 7.18 -9.36 6.45
N GLU A 250 7.50 -9.89 5.28
CA GLU A 250 8.71 -9.52 4.52
C GLU A 250 8.79 -8.02 4.19
N HIS A 251 7.63 -7.41 3.92
CA HIS A 251 7.55 -5.97 3.67
C HIS A 251 7.82 -5.14 4.92
N LEU A 252 7.21 -5.52 6.05
CA LEU A 252 7.41 -4.87 7.34
C LEU A 252 8.82 -5.08 7.88
N ASP A 253 9.39 -6.26 7.71
CA ASP A 253 10.76 -6.56 8.14
C ASP A 253 11.79 -5.69 7.42
N HIS A 254 11.52 -5.35 6.15
CA HIS A 254 12.41 -4.46 5.43
C HIS A 254 12.14 -2.97 5.63
N TYR A 255 10.89 -2.53 5.45
CA TYR A 255 10.55 -1.11 5.43
C TYR A 255 10.13 -0.59 6.80
N GLY A 256 9.66 -1.45 7.70
CA GLY A 256 9.06 -1.07 8.98
C GLY A 256 7.73 -0.32 8.85
N ASP A 257 7.24 -0.11 7.63
CA ASP A 257 6.07 0.71 7.33
C ASP A 257 5.40 0.22 6.04
N ILE A 258 4.12 -0.15 6.15
CA ILE A 258 3.25 -0.57 5.05
C ILE A 258 2.95 0.57 4.05
N GLY A 259 3.13 1.82 4.48
CA GLY A 259 2.92 3.01 3.67
C GLY A 259 3.98 3.20 2.57
N VAL A 260 5.11 2.48 2.63
CA VAL A 260 6.15 2.56 1.62
C VAL A 260 5.73 1.76 0.38
N PRO A 261 5.54 2.40 -0.80
CA PRO A 261 5.09 1.68 -1.97
C PRO A 261 6.16 0.71 -2.49
N ALA A 262 5.74 -0.49 -2.88
CA ALA A 262 6.60 -1.43 -3.58
C ALA A 262 6.88 -0.92 -5.02
N PRO A 263 8.04 -1.25 -5.62
CA PRO A 263 8.35 -0.75 -6.94
C PRO A 263 7.45 -1.37 -8.02
N PRO A 264 7.03 -0.59 -9.04
CA PRO A 264 6.20 -1.12 -10.10
C PRO A 264 6.97 -2.13 -10.97
N PRO A 265 6.39 -3.31 -11.28
CA PRO A 265 7.01 -4.26 -12.19
C PRO A 265 7.05 -3.69 -13.63
N PRO A 266 8.03 -4.10 -14.47
CA PRO A 266 8.19 -3.56 -15.84
C PRO A 266 7.04 -3.97 -16.76
N ALA A 267 6.53 -5.19 -16.56
CA ALA A 267 5.45 -5.77 -17.32
C ALA A 267 4.59 -6.63 -16.40
N ILE A 268 3.29 -6.66 -16.67
CA ILE A 268 2.33 -7.56 -16.05
C ILE A 268 1.50 -8.17 -17.17
N GLU A 269 1.29 -9.47 -17.11
CA GLU A 269 0.37 -10.19 -17.97
C GLU A 269 -0.97 -10.35 -17.26
N ALA A 270 -2.08 -10.13 -17.97
CA ALA A 270 -3.41 -10.36 -17.42
C ALA A 270 -3.68 -11.87 -17.33
N GLY A 271 -4.31 -12.30 -16.24
CA GLY A 271 -4.65 -13.70 -16.00
C GLY A 271 -5.64 -13.85 -14.85
N PRO A 272 -6.09 -15.09 -14.56
CA PRO A 272 -6.95 -15.39 -13.42
C PRO A 272 -6.15 -15.29 -12.11
N VAL A 273 -5.86 -14.05 -11.69
CA VAL A 273 -4.87 -13.75 -10.65
C VAL A 273 -5.13 -14.45 -9.30
N GLU A 274 -6.40 -14.67 -8.93
CA GLU A 274 -6.76 -15.40 -7.70
C GLU A 274 -6.49 -16.91 -7.83
N GLU A 275 -6.79 -17.52 -8.98
CA GLU A 275 -6.49 -18.94 -9.25
C GLU A 275 -4.98 -19.18 -9.35
N ASP A 276 -4.26 -18.21 -9.93
CA ASP A 276 -2.80 -18.23 -10.00
C ASP A 276 -2.18 -18.06 -8.60
N ALA A 277 -2.76 -17.19 -7.77
CA ALA A 277 -2.37 -17.04 -6.38
C ALA A 277 -2.60 -18.33 -5.59
N ASP A 278 -3.74 -19.02 -5.79
CA ASP A 278 -4.04 -20.33 -5.20
C ASP A 278 -3.03 -21.40 -5.65
N THR A 279 -2.67 -21.40 -6.94
CA THR A 279 -1.64 -22.29 -7.48
C THR A 279 -0.27 -22.03 -6.86
N LEU A 280 0.07 -20.76 -6.62
CA LEU A 280 1.34 -20.36 -6.04
C LEU A 280 1.43 -20.75 -4.56
N ILE A 281 0.41 -20.47 -3.74
CA ILE A 281 0.42 -20.86 -2.32
C ILE A 281 0.47 -22.38 -2.18
N ALA A 282 -0.23 -23.15 -3.01
CA ALA A 282 -0.18 -24.61 -2.94
C ALA A 282 1.25 -25.15 -3.15
N ALA A 283 2.01 -24.57 -4.08
CA ALA A 283 3.41 -24.92 -4.28
C ALA A 283 4.30 -24.50 -3.10
N VAL A 284 4.03 -23.33 -2.49
CA VAL A 284 4.75 -22.84 -1.30
C VAL A 284 4.49 -23.72 -0.08
N GLU A 285 3.24 -24.14 0.14
CA GLU A 285 2.88 -25.03 1.26
C GLU A 285 3.50 -26.43 1.09
N GLU A 286 3.46 -27.00 -0.13
CA GLU A 286 4.12 -28.28 -0.42
C GLU A 286 5.62 -28.21 -0.12
N LEU A 287 6.28 -27.11 -0.46
CA LEU A 287 7.69 -26.86 -0.15
C LEU A 287 7.94 -26.74 1.37
N ALA A 288 7.06 -26.06 2.10
CA ALA A 288 7.24 -25.82 3.54
C ALA A 288 6.94 -27.06 4.40
N GLU A 289 6.07 -27.96 3.96
CA GLU A 289 5.71 -29.18 4.69
C GLU A 289 6.73 -30.32 4.55
N GLU A 290 7.65 -30.24 3.58
CA GLU A 290 8.65 -31.28 3.36
C GLU A 290 9.77 -31.25 4.41
N GLU A 291 9.76 -32.26 5.29
CA GLU A 291 10.66 -32.43 6.44
C GLU A 291 12.17 -32.41 6.09
N PHE A 292 12.53 -32.47 4.80
CA PHE A 292 13.90 -32.54 4.31
C PHE A 292 14.27 -31.50 3.24
N GLU A 293 13.43 -30.48 2.97
CA GLU A 293 13.74 -29.41 2.02
C GLU A 293 14.31 -28.18 2.77
N PRO A 294 15.63 -27.97 2.83
CA PRO A 294 16.26 -26.99 3.72
C PRO A 294 15.87 -25.54 3.42
N TYR A 295 15.48 -25.24 2.18
CA TYR A 295 15.04 -23.90 1.75
C TYR A 295 13.54 -23.82 1.46
N GLY A 296 12.75 -24.84 1.82
CA GLY A 296 11.31 -24.88 1.51
C GLY A 296 10.52 -23.72 2.15
N GLY A 297 10.89 -23.35 3.38
CA GLY A 297 10.30 -22.21 4.10
C GLY A 297 10.69 -20.83 3.55
N GLU A 298 11.69 -20.75 2.67
CA GLU A 298 12.22 -19.49 2.13
C GLU A 298 11.46 -18.98 0.90
N ALA A 299 10.50 -19.74 0.38
CA ALA A 299 9.79 -19.39 -0.85
C ALA A 299 9.09 -18.01 -0.81
N PRO A 300 8.40 -17.60 0.28
CA PRO A 300 7.84 -16.25 0.38
C PRO A 300 8.92 -15.15 0.29
N HIS A 301 10.05 -15.35 0.97
CA HIS A 301 11.18 -14.43 0.94
C HIS A 301 11.74 -14.26 -0.48
N LEU A 302 11.96 -15.37 -1.19
CA LEU A 302 12.44 -15.35 -2.59
C LEU A 302 11.49 -14.57 -3.51
N LEU A 303 10.18 -14.81 -3.40
CA LEU A 303 9.15 -14.12 -4.18
C LEU A 303 9.16 -12.61 -3.88
N TYR A 304 9.22 -12.24 -2.59
CA TYR A 304 9.26 -10.84 -2.17
C TYR A 304 10.53 -10.14 -2.67
N VAL A 305 11.71 -10.77 -2.50
CA VAL A 305 13.00 -10.17 -2.91
C VAL A 305 13.02 -9.84 -4.40
N VAL A 306 12.60 -10.78 -5.25
CA VAL A 306 12.57 -10.55 -6.69
C VAL A 306 11.58 -9.43 -7.04
N TYR A 307 10.41 -9.39 -6.40
CA TYR A 307 9.44 -8.33 -6.63
C TYR A 307 9.97 -6.95 -6.22
N ARG A 308 10.54 -6.83 -5.00
CA ARG A 308 11.23 -5.64 -4.45
C ARG A 308 12.29 -5.11 -5.40
N ARG A 309 12.98 -5.99 -6.12
CA ARG A 309 14.01 -5.59 -7.10
C ARG A 309 13.42 -5.22 -8.45
N GLY A 310 12.15 -4.82 -8.48
CA GLY A 310 11.44 -4.44 -9.70
C GLY A 310 11.32 -5.61 -10.67
N CYS A 311 11.25 -6.85 -10.17
CA CYS A 311 11.26 -8.09 -10.95
C CYS A 311 12.54 -8.28 -11.78
N ALA A 312 13.67 -7.72 -11.34
CA ALA A 312 14.97 -8.02 -11.92
C ALA A 312 15.37 -9.47 -11.61
N PRO A 313 15.94 -10.22 -12.57
CA PRO A 313 16.42 -11.58 -12.34
C PRO A 313 17.52 -11.63 -11.28
N GLU A 314 17.50 -12.68 -10.47
CA GLU A 314 18.48 -12.97 -9.41
C GLU A 314 19.24 -14.28 -9.69
N SER A 315 20.40 -14.45 -9.06
CA SER A 315 21.26 -15.63 -9.09
C SER A 315 20.93 -16.61 -7.96
N VAL A 316 20.76 -17.89 -8.32
CA VAL A 316 20.66 -18.99 -7.36
C VAL A 316 21.91 -19.06 -6.50
N ALA A 317 23.10 -19.02 -7.11
CA ALA A 317 24.37 -19.09 -6.39
C ALA A 317 24.54 -17.93 -5.40
N ARG A 318 24.10 -16.71 -5.76
CA ARG A 318 24.15 -15.55 -4.85
C ARG A 318 23.24 -15.76 -3.64
N LYS A 319 22.00 -16.21 -3.86
CA LYS A 319 21.05 -16.46 -2.77
C LYS A 319 21.46 -17.62 -1.87
N ALA A 320 21.97 -18.70 -2.44
CA ALA A 320 22.54 -19.79 -1.65
C ALA A 320 23.71 -19.27 -0.79
N ALA A 321 24.58 -18.42 -1.35
CA ALA A 321 25.69 -17.84 -0.58
C ALA A 321 25.19 -16.94 0.56
N GLU A 322 24.16 -16.13 0.32
CA GLU A 322 23.52 -15.31 1.36
C GLU A 322 22.95 -16.17 2.50
N TYR A 323 22.24 -17.26 2.17
CA TYR A 323 21.68 -18.17 3.19
C TYR A 323 22.74 -18.97 3.96
N GLU A 324 23.88 -19.25 3.34
CA GLU A 324 25.02 -19.89 3.99
C GLU A 324 25.92 -18.89 4.76
N ASP A 325 25.45 -17.66 4.98
CA ASP A 325 26.16 -16.57 5.67
C ASP A 325 27.49 -16.15 5.00
N TRP A 326 27.62 -16.34 3.69
CA TRP A 326 28.78 -15.86 2.95
C TRP A 326 28.72 -14.35 2.78
N SER A 327 29.89 -13.71 2.77
CA SER A 327 29.99 -12.28 2.46
C SER A 327 29.70 -12.06 0.97
N VAL A 328 28.60 -11.38 0.66
CA VAL A 328 28.32 -10.82 -0.68
C VAL A 328 28.64 -9.33 -0.68
N ASP A 329 29.23 -8.83 -1.77
CA ASP A 329 29.44 -7.39 -1.94
C ASP A 329 28.07 -6.68 -2.01
N PRO A 330 27.77 -5.75 -1.07
CA PRO A 330 26.49 -5.05 -1.07
C PRO A 330 26.18 -4.28 -2.36
N ASP A 331 27.22 -3.84 -3.09
CA ASP A 331 27.04 -3.16 -4.37
C ASP A 331 26.54 -4.09 -5.48
N LEU A 332 26.62 -5.42 -5.26
CA LEU A 332 26.17 -6.46 -6.19
C LEU A 332 24.83 -7.09 -5.82
N GLU A 333 24.37 -6.97 -4.57
CA GLU A 333 23.13 -7.59 -4.08
C GLU A 333 21.95 -7.29 -5.02
N ASP A 334 21.75 -6.03 -5.39
CA ASP A 334 20.63 -5.59 -6.24
C ASP A 334 20.93 -5.60 -7.75
N VAL A 335 22.11 -6.08 -8.16
CA VAL A 335 22.50 -6.12 -9.57
C VAL A 335 21.84 -7.31 -10.26
N ALA A 336 21.00 -6.99 -11.25
CA ALA A 336 20.32 -7.97 -12.08
C ALA A 336 21.31 -8.92 -12.78
N VAL A 337 21.02 -10.22 -12.78
CA VAL A 337 21.79 -11.18 -13.56
C VAL A 337 21.24 -11.33 -14.99
N PRO A 338 22.12 -11.55 -15.98
CA PRO A 338 21.68 -11.84 -17.33
C PRO A 338 20.96 -13.19 -17.38
N VAL A 339 19.78 -13.22 -18.01
CA VAL A 339 19.05 -14.48 -18.27
C VAL A 339 19.59 -15.09 -19.56
N PRO A 340 20.15 -16.31 -19.52
CA PRO A 340 20.62 -16.98 -20.73
C PRO A 340 19.44 -17.37 -21.64
N ALA A 341 19.65 -17.31 -22.96
CA ALA A 341 18.63 -17.70 -23.93
C ALA A 341 18.32 -19.21 -23.91
N GLU A 342 19.34 -20.02 -23.61
CA GLU A 342 19.26 -21.46 -23.44
C GLU A 342 20.12 -21.86 -22.25
N ALA A 343 19.59 -22.75 -21.41
CA ALA A 343 20.30 -23.37 -20.31
C ALA A 343 19.86 -24.83 -20.15
N PRO A 344 20.74 -25.72 -19.65
CA PRO A 344 20.33 -27.08 -19.28
C PRO A 344 19.21 -27.06 -18.23
N GLU A 345 18.36 -28.08 -18.25
CA GLU A 345 17.33 -28.27 -17.22
C GLU A 345 17.98 -28.51 -15.85
N GLU A 346 19.00 -29.36 -15.77
CA GLU A 346 19.73 -29.59 -14.52
C GLU A 346 20.55 -28.36 -14.11
N TYR A 347 20.44 -27.97 -12.84
CA TYR A 347 21.23 -26.88 -12.28
C TYR A 347 22.72 -27.24 -12.21
N ALA A 348 23.56 -26.29 -12.65
CA ALA A 348 25.00 -26.36 -12.47
C ALA A 348 25.52 -25.02 -11.92
N LEU A 349 26.26 -25.09 -10.81
CA LEU A 349 26.84 -23.92 -10.17
C LEU A 349 27.79 -23.16 -11.14
N PRO A 350 27.73 -21.82 -11.22
CA PRO A 350 28.58 -21.01 -12.10
C PRO A 350 30.09 -21.23 -11.86
N PRO A 351 30.92 -21.27 -12.92
CA PRO A 351 32.37 -21.47 -12.80
C PRO A 351 33.01 -20.44 -11.86
N LEU A 352 34.10 -20.78 -11.17
CA LEU A 352 34.69 -19.92 -10.12
C LEU A 352 34.89 -18.45 -10.52
N PRO A 353 35.38 -18.11 -11.74
CA PRO A 353 35.50 -16.70 -12.15
C PRO A 353 34.16 -15.96 -12.19
N GLU A 354 33.09 -16.65 -12.55
CA GLU A 354 31.74 -16.11 -12.59
C GLU A 354 31.15 -16.02 -11.18
N LEU A 355 31.40 -17.00 -10.32
CA LEU A 355 31.00 -16.95 -8.91
C LEU A 355 31.66 -15.76 -8.19
N VAL A 356 32.97 -15.54 -8.38
CA VAL A 356 33.69 -14.37 -7.87
C VAL A 356 33.06 -13.06 -8.36
N ARG A 357 32.63 -13.01 -9.63
CA ARG A 357 31.95 -11.85 -10.21
C ARG A 357 30.57 -11.61 -9.61
N LEU A 358 29.82 -12.68 -9.34
CA LEU A 358 28.47 -12.62 -8.78
C LEU A 358 28.48 -12.21 -7.30
N LEU A 359 29.45 -12.71 -6.53
CA LEU A 359 29.54 -12.47 -5.09
C LEU A 359 30.41 -11.25 -4.73
N GLY A 360 31.31 -10.82 -5.62
CA GLY A 360 32.31 -9.78 -5.33
C GLY A 360 33.47 -10.25 -4.46
N THR A 361 33.56 -11.55 -4.16
CA THR A 361 34.57 -12.15 -3.28
C THR A 361 35.80 -12.58 -4.07
N ALA A 362 36.73 -11.64 -4.31
CA ALA A 362 37.98 -11.90 -5.03
C ALA A 362 38.88 -13.00 -4.44
N GLY A 363 38.59 -13.49 -3.23
CA GLY A 363 39.32 -14.56 -2.54
C GLY A 363 38.69 -15.96 -2.63
N ALA A 364 37.54 -16.13 -3.30
CA ALA A 364 36.89 -17.44 -3.38
C ALA A 364 37.75 -18.46 -4.14
N THR A 365 37.76 -19.69 -3.65
CA THR A 365 38.54 -20.82 -4.17
C THR A 365 37.64 -21.91 -4.75
N GLU A 366 38.22 -22.89 -5.45
CA GLU A 366 37.48 -24.07 -5.91
C GLU A 366 36.93 -24.90 -4.74
N ALA A 367 37.59 -24.87 -3.58
CA ALA A 367 37.08 -25.53 -2.38
C ALA A 367 35.82 -24.84 -1.85
N ASP A 368 35.81 -23.50 -1.87
CA ASP A 368 34.62 -22.73 -1.50
C ASP A 368 33.50 -23.02 -2.48
N ARG A 369 33.76 -22.91 -3.80
CA ARG A 369 32.78 -23.24 -4.85
C ARG A 369 32.17 -24.64 -4.65
N ALA A 370 32.99 -25.65 -4.34
CA ALA A 370 32.51 -27.01 -4.08
C ALA A 370 31.61 -27.08 -2.83
N GLY A 371 31.88 -26.28 -1.80
CA GLY A 371 31.05 -26.16 -0.60
C GLY A 371 29.68 -25.53 -0.86
N LEU A 372 29.56 -24.63 -1.84
CA LEU A 372 28.30 -23.99 -2.22
C LEU A 372 27.45 -24.84 -3.19
N GLU A 373 28.02 -25.90 -3.76
CA GLU A 373 27.39 -26.65 -4.85
C GLU A 373 26.10 -27.37 -4.42
N GLU A 374 26.10 -27.96 -3.22
CA GLU A 374 24.92 -28.62 -2.65
C GLU A 374 23.84 -27.61 -2.24
N PRO A 375 24.13 -26.58 -1.41
CA PRO A 375 23.20 -25.48 -1.11
C PRO A 375 22.53 -24.88 -2.34
N ALA A 376 23.32 -24.54 -3.37
CA ALA A 376 22.78 -23.93 -4.58
C ALA A 376 21.92 -24.89 -5.40
N ARG A 377 22.21 -26.20 -5.36
CA ARG A 377 21.40 -27.22 -6.06
C ARG A 377 20.06 -27.45 -5.36
N GLU A 378 20.05 -27.48 -4.04
CA GLU A 378 18.82 -27.59 -3.24
C GLU A 378 17.94 -26.35 -3.46
N LEU A 379 18.50 -25.15 -3.35
CA LEU A 379 17.78 -23.91 -3.66
C LEU A 379 17.26 -23.87 -5.10
N ALA A 380 18.03 -24.35 -6.08
CA ALA A 380 17.55 -24.48 -7.45
C ALA A 380 16.34 -25.41 -7.57
N GLY A 381 16.30 -26.49 -6.77
CA GLY A 381 15.16 -27.41 -6.70
C GLY A 381 13.89 -26.75 -6.18
N VAL A 382 14.00 -25.93 -5.13
CA VAL A 382 12.89 -25.09 -4.63
C VAL A 382 12.39 -24.17 -5.74
N ILE A 383 13.30 -23.48 -6.42
CA ILE A 383 12.96 -22.55 -7.51
C ILE A 383 12.33 -23.30 -8.69
N ASP A 384 12.77 -24.52 -9.02
CA ASP A 384 12.19 -25.32 -10.10
C ASP A 384 10.74 -25.72 -9.81
N ARG A 385 10.41 -26.03 -8.56
CA ARG A 385 9.02 -26.30 -8.15
C ARG A 385 8.15 -25.05 -8.25
N LEU A 386 8.66 -23.91 -7.81
CA LEU A 386 7.99 -22.63 -8.02
C LEU A 386 7.84 -22.33 -9.53
N ALA A 387 8.85 -22.64 -10.34
CA ALA A 387 8.81 -22.42 -11.78
C ALA A 387 7.82 -23.34 -12.50
N ALA A 388 7.53 -24.53 -11.97
CA ALA A 388 6.50 -25.43 -12.48
C ALA A 388 5.08 -24.82 -12.45
N THR A 389 4.84 -23.80 -11.61
CA THR A 389 3.59 -23.02 -11.61
C THR A 389 3.43 -22.14 -12.86
N GLY A 390 4.52 -21.87 -13.58
CA GLY A 390 4.58 -20.89 -14.68
C GLY A 390 4.62 -19.43 -14.21
N LEU A 391 4.65 -19.17 -12.90
CA LEU A 391 4.69 -17.83 -12.31
C LEU A 391 6.12 -17.37 -12.02
N VAL A 392 7.01 -18.32 -11.72
CA VAL A 392 8.46 -18.12 -11.58
C VAL A 392 9.16 -18.72 -12.82
N PHE A 393 10.34 -18.23 -13.16
CA PHE A 393 11.22 -18.87 -14.13
C PHE A 393 12.58 -19.16 -13.49
N ARG A 394 13.24 -20.21 -13.98
CA ARG A 394 14.68 -20.43 -13.82
C ARG A 394 15.31 -20.73 -15.19
N ALA A 395 16.46 -20.15 -15.46
CA ALA A 395 17.27 -20.39 -16.63
C ALA A 395 18.75 -20.46 -16.22
N GLY A 396 19.25 -21.68 -16.00
CA GLY A 396 20.58 -21.90 -15.43
C GLY A 396 20.65 -21.37 -14.00
N ASP A 397 21.51 -20.39 -13.77
CA ASP A 397 21.67 -19.72 -12.47
C ASP A 397 20.75 -18.52 -12.28
N ALA A 398 20.12 -18.01 -13.34
CA ALA A 398 19.20 -16.89 -13.25
C ALA A 398 17.77 -17.37 -12.91
N PHE A 399 17.09 -16.70 -12.00
CA PHE A 399 15.68 -16.92 -11.70
C PHE A 399 14.93 -15.61 -11.46
N GLY A 400 13.60 -15.65 -11.54
CA GLY A 400 12.79 -14.49 -11.22
C GLY A 400 11.30 -14.69 -11.50
N LEU A 401 10.53 -13.60 -11.45
CA LEU A 401 9.11 -13.61 -11.72
C LEU A 401 8.85 -13.48 -13.22
N THR A 402 7.94 -14.28 -13.75
CA THR A 402 7.33 -14.04 -15.06
C THR A 402 6.41 -12.81 -15.00
N PRO A 403 5.99 -12.21 -16.13
CA PRO A 403 5.00 -11.14 -16.10
C PRO A 403 3.67 -11.53 -15.43
N ARG A 404 3.26 -12.80 -15.54
CA ARG A 404 2.08 -13.35 -14.86
C ARG A 404 2.32 -13.45 -13.34
N GLY A 405 3.47 -13.99 -12.92
CA GLY A 405 3.86 -14.07 -11.51
C GLY A 405 4.05 -12.70 -10.84
N ALA A 406 4.59 -11.71 -11.55
CA ALA A 406 4.65 -10.33 -11.08
C ALA A 406 3.25 -9.75 -10.83
N GLY A 407 2.27 -10.11 -11.67
CA GLY A 407 0.86 -9.78 -11.46
C GLY A 407 0.28 -10.39 -10.18
N VAL A 408 0.61 -11.65 -9.91
CA VAL A 408 0.18 -12.40 -8.70
C VAL A 408 0.77 -11.81 -7.43
N VAL A 409 2.10 -11.63 -7.36
CA VAL A 409 2.74 -11.05 -6.17
C VAL A 409 2.24 -9.62 -5.92
N ARG A 410 2.06 -8.82 -6.97
CA ARG A 410 1.44 -7.49 -6.86
C ARG A 410 0.03 -7.56 -6.26
N TYR A 411 -0.78 -8.51 -6.71
CA TYR A 411 -2.13 -8.72 -6.18
C TYR A 411 -2.07 -9.06 -4.68
N LEU A 412 -1.24 -10.01 -4.28
CA LEU A 412 -1.09 -10.44 -2.89
C LEU A 412 -0.67 -9.28 -1.96
N LEU A 413 0.31 -8.48 -2.39
CA LEU A 413 0.69 -7.25 -1.66
C LEU A 413 -0.48 -6.27 -1.53
N GLY A 414 -1.24 -6.07 -2.62
CA GLY A 414 -2.40 -5.19 -2.66
C GLY A 414 -3.53 -5.63 -1.72
N VAL A 415 -3.79 -6.94 -1.58
CA VAL A 415 -4.80 -7.49 -0.68
C VAL A 415 -4.51 -7.16 0.79
N ARG A 416 -3.24 -6.94 1.15
CA ARG A 416 -2.82 -6.48 2.48
C ARG A 416 -2.66 -4.97 2.62
N GLY A 417 -3.01 -4.21 1.60
CA GLY A 417 -2.97 -2.74 1.64
C GLY A 417 -1.58 -2.16 1.37
N ILE A 418 -0.60 -2.96 0.97
CA ILE A 418 0.68 -2.45 0.49
C ILE A 418 0.44 -1.78 -0.87
N ALA A 419 0.91 -0.54 -1.00
CA ALA A 419 0.82 0.20 -2.25
C ALA A 419 1.71 -0.47 -3.32
N ALA A 420 1.11 -1.26 -4.21
CA ALA A 420 1.79 -1.96 -5.30
C ALA A 420 1.33 -1.40 -6.68
N PRO A 421 1.86 -0.25 -7.12
CA PRO A 421 1.45 0.41 -8.37
C PRO A 421 1.83 -0.40 -9.61
N ARG A 422 1.07 -0.23 -10.70
CA ARG A 422 1.50 -0.63 -12.04
C ARG A 422 2.49 0.40 -12.59
N ALA A 423 3.30 0.03 -13.58
CA ALA A 423 4.15 0.97 -14.29
C ALA A 423 3.36 2.14 -14.90
N ALA A 424 2.12 1.90 -15.35
CA ALA A 424 1.23 2.95 -15.85
C ALA A 424 0.81 3.94 -14.75
N ASP A 425 0.53 3.44 -13.53
CA ASP A 425 0.12 4.26 -12.39
C ASP A 425 1.28 5.18 -11.98
N ALA A 426 2.49 4.63 -11.85
CA ALA A 426 3.70 5.38 -11.52
C ALA A 426 4.03 6.46 -12.55
N ARG A 427 3.74 6.23 -13.84
CA ARG A 427 3.87 7.27 -14.88
C ARG A 427 2.90 8.44 -14.66
N GLY A 428 1.74 8.20 -14.05
CA GLY A 428 0.74 9.21 -13.73
C GLY A 428 1.08 10.09 -12.52
N TRP A 429 1.98 9.64 -11.64
CA TRP A 429 2.33 10.33 -10.39
C TRP A 429 2.94 11.72 -10.60
N ALA A 430 2.75 12.57 -9.60
CA ALA A 430 3.47 13.83 -9.49
C ALA A 430 4.95 13.57 -9.16
N ALA A 431 5.85 14.46 -9.61
CA ALA A 431 7.29 14.27 -9.40
C ALA A 431 7.68 14.12 -7.90
N PRO A 432 7.12 14.89 -6.95
CA PRO A 432 7.44 14.72 -5.52
C PRO A 432 7.02 13.35 -4.97
N GLU A 433 5.84 12.86 -5.35
CA GLU A 433 5.33 11.54 -4.96
C GLU A 433 6.24 10.42 -5.49
N LEU A 434 6.62 10.50 -6.77
CA LEU A 434 7.53 9.53 -7.38
C LEU A 434 8.91 9.53 -6.71
N VAL A 435 9.49 10.70 -6.43
CA VAL A 435 10.80 10.81 -5.79
C VAL A 435 10.77 10.27 -4.37
N ALA A 436 9.71 10.56 -3.60
CA ALA A 436 9.52 10.03 -2.26
C ALA A 436 9.44 8.49 -2.26
N ALA A 437 8.68 7.91 -3.18
CA ALA A 437 8.59 6.46 -3.36
C ALA A 437 9.95 5.85 -3.78
N ALA A 438 10.61 6.44 -4.77
CA ALA A 438 11.87 5.93 -5.31
C ALA A 438 13.02 5.93 -4.32
N ALA A 439 12.95 6.75 -3.27
CA ALA A 439 13.95 6.80 -2.20
C ALA A 439 14.11 5.47 -1.45
N GLY A 440 13.02 4.70 -1.33
CA GLY A 440 12.99 3.40 -0.67
C GLY A 440 13.29 2.22 -1.60
N TRP A 441 13.50 2.46 -2.90
CA TRP A 441 13.71 1.37 -3.86
C TRP A 441 15.19 1.09 -4.11
N PRO A 442 15.54 -0.16 -4.49
CA PRO A 442 16.87 -0.46 -5.00
C PRO A 442 17.27 0.50 -6.14
N ARG A 443 18.52 0.97 -6.11
CA ARG A 443 19.00 2.03 -7.03
C ARG A 443 18.78 1.72 -8.51
N PRO A 444 19.01 0.48 -9.02
CA PRO A 444 18.73 0.16 -10.42
C PRO A 444 17.24 0.30 -10.78
N VAL A 445 16.36 -0.06 -9.84
CA VAL A 445 14.91 0.00 -10.01
C VAL A 445 14.44 1.46 -10.02
N ALA A 446 14.91 2.26 -9.05
CA ALA A 446 14.65 3.69 -9.00
C ALA A 446 15.09 4.38 -10.30
N ALA A 447 16.32 4.11 -10.79
CA ALA A 447 16.83 4.65 -12.04
C ALA A 447 15.89 4.37 -13.22
N ARG A 448 15.48 3.10 -13.38
CA ARG A 448 14.56 2.67 -14.42
C ARG A 448 13.21 3.39 -14.33
N VAL A 449 12.58 3.42 -13.15
CA VAL A 449 11.23 4.01 -13.00
C VAL A 449 11.27 5.53 -13.23
N LEU A 450 12.31 6.22 -12.76
CA LEU A 450 12.51 7.65 -13.02
C LEU A 450 12.73 7.91 -14.53
N ALA A 451 13.50 7.06 -15.21
CA ALA A 451 13.69 7.14 -16.65
C ALA A 451 12.38 6.89 -17.43
N ASP A 452 11.58 5.90 -17.04
CA ASP A 452 10.27 5.63 -17.63
C ASP A 452 9.29 6.79 -17.46
N TRP A 453 9.30 7.44 -16.29
CA TRP A 453 8.47 8.61 -16.01
C TRP A 453 8.85 9.82 -16.89
N LEU A 454 10.16 10.05 -17.08
CA LEU A 454 10.68 11.07 -17.99
C LEU A 454 10.33 10.74 -19.45
N HIS A 455 10.50 9.48 -19.85
CA HIS A 455 10.19 9.01 -21.21
C HIS A 455 8.71 9.18 -21.54
N ALA A 456 7.82 8.84 -20.60
CA ALA A 456 6.37 9.04 -20.75
C ALA A 456 5.96 10.52 -20.94
N ARG A 457 6.81 11.46 -20.52
CA ARG A 457 6.65 12.91 -20.71
C ARG A 457 7.50 13.47 -21.85
N GLY A 458 8.06 12.60 -22.71
CA GLY A 458 8.87 12.98 -23.87
C GLY A 458 10.25 13.55 -23.53
N GLY A 459 10.72 13.42 -22.29
CA GLY A 459 12.02 13.95 -21.86
C GLY A 459 12.14 15.47 -21.97
N THR A 460 11.03 16.20 -21.90
CA THR A 460 11.01 17.65 -22.11
C THR A 460 11.76 18.41 -21.00
N PRO A 461 12.28 19.63 -21.28
CA PRO A 461 12.90 20.48 -20.26
C PRO A 461 12.04 20.69 -19.02
N ASP A 462 10.71 20.81 -19.20
CA ASP A 462 9.76 20.99 -18.09
C ASP A 462 9.65 19.76 -17.19
N ALA A 463 9.69 18.54 -17.78
CA ALA A 463 9.60 17.30 -17.03
C ALA A 463 10.89 17.08 -16.20
N TRP A 464 12.04 17.35 -16.82
CA TRP A 464 13.32 17.38 -16.11
C TRP A 464 13.33 18.43 -14.99
N SER A 465 12.83 19.63 -15.25
CA SER A 465 12.77 20.70 -14.24
C SER A 465 11.86 20.32 -13.07
N GLN A 466 10.72 19.66 -13.33
CA GLN A 466 9.83 19.14 -12.27
C GLN A 466 10.52 18.06 -11.43
N LEU A 467 11.22 17.11 -12.07
CA LEU A 467 11.92 16.04 -11.37
C LEU A 467 13.09 16.57 -10.53
N LEU A 468 13.89 17.48 -11.11
CA LEU A 468 14.99 18.14 -10.40
C LEU A 468 14.48 18.98 -9.22
N ALA A 469 13.38 19.71 -9.40
CA ALA A 469 12.74 20.43 -8.30
C ALA A 469 12.20 19.48 -7.22
N ALA A 470 11.63 18.33 -7.59
CA ALA A 470 11.20 17.31 -6.62
C ALA A 470 12.39 16.78 -5.79
N LEU A 471 13.50 16.44 -6.44
CA LEU A 471 14.73 16.02 -5.74
C LEU A 471 15.27 17.10 -4.78
N GLY A 472 15.12 18.39 -5.13
CA GLY A 472 15.52 19.51 -4.28
C GLY A 472 14.53 19.83 -3.15
N THR A 473 13.25 19.45 -3.29
CA THR A 473 12.18 19.81 -2.34
C THR A 473 11.83 18.72 -1.34
N VAL A 474 12.06 17.44 -1.67
CA VAL A 474 11.78 16.30 -0.78
C VAL A 474 12.68 16.33 0.47
N HIS A 475 13.63 17.27 0.59
CA HIS A 475 14.50 17.40 1.77
C HIS A 475 14.78 18.80 2.33
N ALA A 476 14.51 18.92 3.64
CA ALA A 476 15.25 19.75 4.59
C ALA A 476 15.28 19.04 5.97
N GLY A 477 16.32 18.24 6.26
CA GLY A 477 16.70 17.86 7.63
C GLY A 477 16.25 16.50 8.21
N GLY A 478 15.70 15.57 7.43
CA GLY A 478 15.35 14.20 7.88
C GLY A 478 16.44 13.15 7.61
N SER A 479 16.33 11.95 8.21
CA SER A 479 17.27 10.83 8.05
C SER A 479 17.43 10.35 6.60
N ASP A 480 16.40 10.55 5.76
CA ASP A 480 16.33 9.98 4.41
C ASP A 480 16.91 10.91 3.34
N ALA A 481 17.49 12.04 3.77
CA ALA A 481 17.99 13.08 2.88
C ALA A 481 19.11 12.63 1.96
N ALA A 482 20.02 11.82 2.49
CA ALA A 482 21.09 11.24 1.68
C ALA A 482 20.55 10.26 0.63
N ALA A 483 19.50 9.49 0.94
CA ALA A 483 18.92 8.52 0.02
C ALA A 483 18.30 9.20 -1.21
N VAL A 484 17.50 10.25 -1.00
CA VAL A 484 16.89 11.02 -2.11
C VAL A 484 17.93 11.77 -2.92
N ARG A 485 18.96 12.37 -2.29
CA ARG A 485 20.07 12.97 -3.06
C ARG A 485 20.80 11.94 -3.90
N GLY A 486 20.96 10.71 -3.38
CA GLY A 486 21.52 9.57 -4.10
C GLY A 486 20.78 9.23 -5.41
N LEU A 487 19.48 9.54 -5.51
CA LEU A 487 18.71 9.36 -6.74
C LEU A 487 19.21 10.22 -7.90
N PHE A 488 19.81 11.40 -7.64
CA PHE A 488 20.40 12.20 -8.70
C PHE A 488 21.51 11.41 -9.43
N ALA A 489 22.32 10.67 -8.68
CA ALA A 489 23.38 9.84 -9.24
C ALA A 489 22.84 8.57 -9.92
N ALA A 490 21.54 8.27 -9.80
CA ALA A 490 20.87 7.19 -10.52
C ALA A 490 20.32 7.66 -11.89
N LEU A 491 20.15 8.98 -12.09
CA LEU A 491 19.66 9.55 -13.35
C LEU A 491 20.75 9.58 -14.43
N ASP A 492 20.37 9.25 -15.66
CA ASP A 492 21.22 9.49 -16.84
C ASP A 492 21.19 10.98 -17.24
N THR A 493 22.01 11.77 -16.54
CA THR A 493 22.13 13.22 -16.78
C THR A 493 22.74 13.59 -18.14
N THR A 494 23.23 12.62 -18.93
CA THR A 494 23.67 12.88 -20.31
C THR A 494 22.50 13.18 -21.23
N THR A 495 21.31 12.66 -20.92
CA THR A 495 20.07 12.87 -21.67
C THR A 495 19.30 14.12 -21.23
N ALA A 496 19.68 14.73 -20.09
CA ALA A 496 18.99 15.91 -19.56
C ALA A 496 19.19 17.15 -20.46
N PRO A 497 18.14 17.93 -20.75
CA PRO A 497 18.27 19.22 -21.42
C PRO A 497 19.17 20.18 -20.62
N PRO A 498 20.21 20.80 -21.24
CA PRO A 498 21.12 21.71 -20.54
C PRO A 498 20.41 22.84 -19.78
N GLU A 499 19.32 23.38 -20.32
CA GLU A 499 18.51 24.42 -19.72
C GLU A 499 17.86 24.01 -18.38
N ALA A 500 17.41 22.75 -18.26
CA ALA A 500 16.85 22.24 -17.01
C ALA A 500 17.93 22.15 -15.93
N LEU A 501 19.13 21.64 -16.28
CA LEU A 501 20.28 21.62 -15.38
C LEU A 501 20.74 23.03 -14.98
N ARG A 502 20.74 23.99 -15.91
CA ARG A 502 21.07 25.39 -15.60
C ARG A 502 20.03 26.01 -14.67
N GLY A 503 18.75 25.70 -14.85
CA GLY A 503 17.66 26.11 -13.94
C GLY A 503 17.89 25.61 -12.51
N ALA A 504 18.42 24.40 -12.35
CA ALA A 504 18.71 23.78 -11.06
C ALA A 504 19.97 24.30 -10.36
N LEU A 505 20.84 25.10 -10.99
CA LEU A 505 22.11 25.55 -10.39
C LEU A 505 21.93 26.29 -9.05
N ARG A 506 20.82 27.02 -8.90
CA ARG A 506 20.51 27.79 -7.68
C ARG A 506 19.82 26.96 -6.60
N ASP A 507 19.51 25.70 -6.87
CA ASP A 507 18.87 24.81 -5.91
C ASP A 507 19.84 24.52 -4.74
N PRO A 508 19.38 24.62 -3.48
CA PRO A 508 20.23 24.47 -2.30
C PRO A 508 20.65 23.01 -2.01
N VAL A 509 20.09 22.03 -2.72
CA VAL A 509 20.34 20.60 -2.54
C VAL A 509 21.08 20.05 -3.75
N ILE A 510 20.48 20.18 -4.95
CA ILE A 510 20.98 19.53 -6.17
C ILE A 510 21.85 20.43 -7.05
N GLY A 511 22.00 21.73 -6.73
CA GLY A 511 22.69 22.68 -7.60
C GLY A 511 24.13 22.30 -7.94
N ALA A 512 24.88 21.73 -7.00
CA ALA A 512 26.25 21.25 -7.22
C ALA A 512 26.30 20.00 -8.10
N TYR A 513 25.31 19.12 -8.00
CA TYR A 513 25.16 17.96 -8.86
C TYR A 513 24.86 18.35 -10.31
N ALA A 514 23.94 19.30 -10.52
CA ALA A 514 23.64 19.87 -11.83
C ALA A 514 24.88 20.56 -12.45
N HIS A 515 25.64 21.31 -11.65
CA HIS A 515 26.91 21.92 -12.09
C HIS A 515 27.91 20.85 -12.55
N GLN A 516 28.08 19.78 -11.77
CA GLN A 516 28.97 18.68 -12.12
C GLN A 516 28.54 17.97 -13.41
N ALA A 517 27.24 17.73 -13.60
CA ALA A 517 26.70 17.14 -14.82
C ALA A 517 26.98 18.01 -16.06
N LEU A 518 26.75 19.33 -15.98
CA LEU A 518 27.09 20.28 -17.05
C LEU A 518 28.59 20.27 -17.36
N ARG A 519 29.44 20.30 -16.32
CA ARG A 519 30.90 20.29 -16.45
C ARG A 519 31.40 19.04 -17.16
N LEU A 520 30.90 17.86 -16.80
CA LEU A 520 31.28 16.58 -17.43
C LEU A 520 30.89 16.53 -18.92
N ARG A 521 29.86 17.28 -19.32
CA ARG A 521 29.40 17.41 -20.71
C ARG A 521 30.12 18.50 -21.50
N GLY A 522 30.97 19.30 -20.86
CA GLY A 522 31.58 20.49 -21.48
C GLY A 522 30.60 21.65 -21.70
N GLU A 523 29.45 21.64 -21.02
CA GLU A 523 28.44 22.71 -21.09
C GLU A 523 28.84 23.88 -20.18
N PRO A 524 28.55 25.14 -20.59
CA PRO A 524 28.87 26.30 -19.78
C PRO A 524 28.04 26.32 -18.49
N SER A 525 28.73 26.45 -17.36
CA SER A 525 28.15 26.60 -16.04
C SER A 525 29.09 27.41 -15.13
N ASP A 526 28.53 28.25 -14.25
CA ASP A 526 29.31 29.10 -13.34
C ASP A 526 29.07 28.64 -11.90
N LEU A 527 30.16 28.28 -11.20
CA LEU A 527 30.13 27.84 -9.81
C LEU A 527 29.58 28.92 -8.86
N VAL A 528 29.65 30.21 -9.24
CA VAL A 528 29.07 31.32 -8.47
C VAL A 528 27.55 31.20 -8.32
N GLN A 529 26.87 30.50 -9.24
CA GLN A 529 25.43 30.27 -9.16
C GLN A 529 25.06 29.19 -8.15
N VAL A 530 26.02 28.34 -7.74
CA VAL A 530 25.78 27.20 -6.85
C VAL A 530 25.91 27.63 -5.40
N GLY A 531 24.83 27.45 -4.64
CA GLY A 531 24.78 27.78 -3.22
C GLY A 531 25.76 26.95 -2.38
N THR A 532 26.21 27.52 -1.26
CA THR A 532 27.12 26.87 -0.30
C THR A 532 26.58 25.53 0.23
N SER A 533 25.26 25.48 0.50
CA SER A 533 24.58 24.26 0.95
C SER A 533 24.75 23.10 -0.03
N ALA A 534 24.39 23.30 -1.31
CA ALA A 534 24.48 22.26 -2.34
C ALA A 534 25.93 21.78 -2.53
N ARG A 535 26.90 22.70 -2.45
CA ARG A 535 28.33 22.36 -2.52
C ARG A 535 28.77 21.52 -1.34
N ALA A 536 28.29 21.81 -0.14
CA ALA A 536 28.64 21.05 1.07
C ALA A 536 28.05 19.63 1.01
N LEU A 537 26.78 19.51 0.59
CA LEU A 537 26.11 18.23 0.39
C LEU A 537 26.81 17.36 -0.67
N TYR A 538 27.17 17.94 -1.82
CA TYR A 538 27.91 17.22 -2.86
C TYR A 538 29.26 16.69 -2.36
N VAL A 539 29.96 17.44 -1.50
CA VAL A 539 31.20 16.95 -0.87
C VAL A 539 30.89 15.84 0.12
N LEU A 540 29.87 16.02 0.97
CA LEU A 540 29.48 15.06 2.00
C LEU A 540 29.14 13.69 1.40
N ASP A 541 28.33 13.68 0.35
CA ASP A 541 27.87 12.47 -0.34
C ASP A 541 28.99 11.82 -1.18
N ALA A 542 30.04 12.58 -1.56
CA ALA A 542 31.21 12.06 -2.27
C ALA A 542 32.28 11.48 -1.33
N LEU A 543 32.15 11.63 -0.01
CA LEU A 543 33.08 11.02 0.93
C LEU A 543 32.95 9.49 0.88
N PRO A 544 34.08 8.74 0.95
CA PRO A 544 34.05 7.29 0.98
C PRO A 544 33.09 6.77 2.06
N ALA A 545 32.24 5.83 1.65
CA ALA A 545 31.11 5.34 2.42
C ALA A 545 31.48 4.81 3.82
N LYS A 546 30.43 4.63 4.63
CA LYS A 546 30.45 4.22 6.05
C LYS A 546 31.32 3.01 6.42
N LYS A 547 31.56 2.08 5.48
CA LYS A 547 32.26 0.80 5.72
C LYS A 547 33.72 0.77 5.24
N GLY A 548 34.22 1.85 4.60
CA GLY A 548 35.61 1.95 4.17
C GLY A 548 36.58 2.37 5.29
N PRO A 549 37.91 2.24 5.09
CA PRO A 549 38.91 2.67 6.07
C PRO A 549 38.71 4.14 6.45
N LEU A 550 38.69 4.44 7.76
CA LEU A 550 38.49 5.80 8.26
C LEU A 550 39.57 6.76 7.76
N GLU A 551 40.77 6.26 7.50
CA GLU A 551 41.91 7.00 6.96
C GLU A 551 41.63 7.51 5.54
N ALA A 552 40.98 6.70 4.70
CA ALA A 552 40.61 7.11 3.34
C ALA A 552 39.54 8.20 3.37
N ARG A 553 38.53 8.03 4.25
CA ARG A 553 37.49 9.06 4.46
C ARG A 553 38.08 10.36 5.01
N ARG A 554 38.99 10.26 5.99
CA ARG A 554 39.70 11.42 6.56
C ARG A 554 40.50 12.16 5.50
N THR A 555 41.26 11.43 4.68
CA THR A 555 42.06 12.00 3.58
C THR A 555 41.19 12.73 2.56
N ALA A 556 40.06 12.12 2.17
CA ALA A 556 39.11 12.73 1.26
C ALA A 556 38.50 14.02 1.84
N PHE A 557 38.12 13.99 3.12
CA PHE A 557 37.63 15.17 3.83
C PHE A 557 38.67 16.29 3.90
N ASP A 558 39.90 15.99 4.33
CA ASP A 558 40.96 16.99 4.48
C ASP A 558 41.31 17.62 3.11
N THR A 559 41.26 16.85 2.03
CA THR A 559 41.42 17.34 0.65
C THR A 559 40.31 18.32 0.27
N ALA A 560 39.05 17.96 0.53
CA ALA A 560 37.91 18.84 0.25
C ALA A 560 37.94 20.12 1.11
N ALA A 561 38.30 19.99 2.39
CA ALA A 561 38.42 21.09 3.34
C ALA A 561 39.51 22.09 2.93
N ALA A 562 40.63 21.63 2.38
CA ALA A 562 41.70 22.50 1.89
C ALA A 562 41.25 23.38 0.71
N ALA A 563 40.33 22.88 -0.11
CA ALA A 563 39.74 23.61 -1.24
C ALA A 563 38.50 24.45 -0.84
N TRP A 564 38.01 24.32 0.40
CA TRP A 564 36.80 24.99 0.85
C TRP A 564 37.05 26.42 1.36
N PRO A 565 36.26 27.43 0.95
CA PRO A 565 36.37 28.78 1.50
C PRO A 565 36.16 28.79 3.03
N GLY A 566 37.17 29.22 3.79
CA GLY A 566 37.13 29.20 5.26
C GLY A 566 37.61 27.87 5.90
N GLY A 567 38.07 26.91 5.10
CA GLY A 567 38.71 25.67 5.56
C GLY A 567 37.75 24.67 6.23
N SER A 568 38.34 23.74 6.98
CA SER A 568 37.63 22.60 7.60
C SER A 568 36.44 23.01 8.48
N ALA A 569 36.60 23.98 9.38
CA ALA A 569 35.52 24.40 10.28
C ALA A 569 34.32 25.02 9.53
N ALA A 570 34.58 25.73 8.42
CA ALA A 570 33.51 26.27 7.58
C ALA A 570 32.81 25.18 6.77
N LEU A 571 33.54 24.15 6.33
CA LEU A 571 32.97 22.99 5.64
C LEU A 571 32.05 22.18 6.56
N VAL A 572 32.51 21.84 7.78
CA VAL A 572 31.71 21.10 8.77
C VAL A 572 30.43 21.88 9.09
N ARG A 573 30.53 23.20 9.31
CA ARG A 573 29.36 24.04 9.57
C ARG A 573 28.37 24.01 8.42
N ALA A 574 28.83 24.18 7.19
CA ALA A 574 27.97 24.16 6.01
C ALA A 574 27.30 22.78 5.80
N MET A 575 28.02 21.69 6.05
CA MET A 575 27.45 20.33 6.00
C MET A 575 26.38 20.14 7.09
N THR A 576 26.66 20.58 8.31
CA THR A 576 25.74 20.45 9.45
C THR A 576 24.46 21.28 9.25
N GLU A 577 24.59 22.51 8.75
CA GLU A 577 23.47 23.39 8.43
C GLU A 577 22.60 22.81 7.30
N ALA A 578 23.21 22.07 6.35
CA ALA A 578 22.50 21.46 5.23
C ALA A 578 21.88 20.09 5.58
N ASP A 579 22.58 19.24 6.34
CA ASP A 579 22.16 17.90 6.73
C ASP A 579 22.91 17.44 7.99
N HIS A 580 22.35 17.74 9.17
CA HIS A 580 22.94 17.37 10.46
C HIS A 580 23.09 15.85 10.62
N HIS A 581 22.06 15.08 10.25
CA HIS A 581 22.04 13.63 10.45
C HIS A 581 23.12 12.91 9.63
N GLU A 582 23.23 13.24 8.34
CA GLU A 582 24.25 12.65 7.48
C GLU A 582 25.65 13.09 7.91
N THR A 583 25.80 14.36 8.29
CA THR A 583 27.08 14.89 8.78
C THR A 583 27.54 14.15 10.03
N GLU A 584 26.67 13.96 11.02
CA GLU A 584 26.98 13.20 12.24
C GLU A 584 27.37 11.77 11.92
N ARG A 585 26.62 11.07 11.07
CA ARG A 585 26.90 9.66 10.80
C ARG A 585 28.19 9.46 9.96
N VAL A 586 28.56 10.42 9.10
CA VAL A 586 29.75 10.33 8.23
C VAL A 586 31.01 10.85 8.92
N LEU A 587 30.91 12.00 9.60
CA LEU A 587 32.03 12.70 10.23
C LEU A 587 32.21 12.41 11.72
N GLY A 588 31.16 11.97 12.42
CA GLY A 588 31.21 11.58 13.83
C GLY A 588 32.32 10.56 14.15
N PRO A 589 32.45 9.46 13.36
CA PRO A 589 33.56 8.51 13.52
C PRO A 589 34.96 9.10 13.36
N LEU A 590 35.09 10.26 12.69
CA LEU A 590 36.36 10.97 12.49
C LEU A 590 36.67 11.98 13.62
N GLY A 591 35.79 12.10 14.61
CA GLY A 591 35.88 13.12 15.67
C GLY A 591 35.67 14.55 15.16
N LEU A 592 35.03 14.71 14.00
CA LEU A 592 34.76 15.98 13.35
C LEU A 592 33.30 16.36 13.57
N VAL A 593 32.96 16.79 14.79
CA VAL A 593 31.61 17.22 15.18
C VAL A 593 31.55 18.76 15.25
N PRO A 594 30.39 19.38 14.98
CA PRO A 594 30.23 20.82 15.11
C PRO A 594 30.34 21.21 16.59
N SER A 595 31.14 22.24 16.88
CA SER A 595 31.28 22.85 18.22
C SER A 595 30.13 23.79 18.53
#